data_AF-A0A1Q7V0K4-F1
#
_entry.id   AF-A0A1Q7V0K4-F1
#
_cell.length_a   1.000
_cell.length_b   1.000
_cell.length_c   1.000
_cell.angle_alpha   90.00
_cell.angle_beta   90.00
_cell.angle_gamma   90.00
#
_symmetry.space_group_name_H-M   'P 1'
#
loop_
_entity.id
_entity.type
_entity.pdbx_description
1 polymer ?
#
loop_
_entity_poly.entity_id
_entity_poly.type
_entity_poly.pdbx_seq_one_letter_code
_entity_poly.pdbx_strand_id
1 'polypeptide(L)'
;MDSLRLYGLVTAGGAALLGVYALLRPRAKSPDELEKERRSWLESTGRITDGTVIDVQELAAANNHHAAVMLIYKYDVAGVTYECSQDVTYLRHWINLHSCRLGLHTSVKYDPQNPGNSLVVSENWMGLRQ
;
A
#
# COMPACT_ATOMS: atom_id res chain seq x y z
N MET A 1 -57.72 -5.51 14.72
CA MET A 1 -56.59 -6.26 15.32
C MET A 1 -55.52 -6.63 14.27
N ASP A 2 -55.74 -6.28 12.99
CA ASP A 2 -54.87 -6.66 11.86
C ASP A 2 -53.70 -5.72 11.62
N SER A 3 -53.83 -4.44 12.01
CA SER A 3 -52.76 -3.45 11.90
C SER A 3 -51.51 -3.84 12.69
N LEU A 4 -51.67 -4.32 13.93
CA LEU A 4 -50.56 -4.78 14.77
C LEU A 4 -49.81 -5.97 14.16
N ARG A 5 -50.51 -6.89 13.49
CA ARG A 5 -49.90 -8.04 12.80
C ARG A 5 -49.17 -7.60 11.54
N LEU A 6 -49.72 -6.64 10.80
CA LEU A 6 -49.09 -6.06 9.63
C LEU A 6 -47.79 -5.34 9.99
N TYR A 7 -47.80 -4.51 11.05
CA TYR A 7 -46.59 -3.84 11.54
C TYR A 7 -45.53 -4.84 12.01
N GLY A 8 -45.94 -5.92 12.69
CA GLY A 8 -45.03 -7.00 13.11
C GLY A 8 -44.34 -7.71 11.93
N LEU A 9 -45.09 -8.02 10.86
CA LEU A 9 -44.53 -8.62 9.65
C LEU A 9 -43.55 -7.70 8.93
N VAL A 10 -43.88 -6.40 8.83
CA VAL A 10 -43.01 -5.40 8.19
C VAL A 10 -41.71 -5.21 8.98
N THR A 11 -41.80 -5.11 10.30
CA THR A 11 -40.61 -4.98 11.16
C THR A 11 -39.73 -6.22 11.17
N ALA A 12 -40.33 -7.41 11.24
CA ALA A 12 -39.59 -8.67 11.16
C ALA A 12 -38.91 -8.85 9.79
N GLY A 13 -39.62 -8.55 8.69
CA GLY A 13 -39.06 -8.60 7.34
C GLY A 13 -37.93 -7.59 7.14
N GLY A 14 -38.09 -6.36 7.62
CA GLY A 14 -37.05 -5.34 7.59
C GLY A 14 -35.80 -5.73 8.39
N ALA A 15 -35.98 -6.29 9.59
CA ALA A 15 -34.88 -6.77 10.41
C ALA A 15 -34.13 -7.95 9.75
N ALA A 16 -34.85 -8.89 9.13
CA ALA A 16 -34.25 -10.01 8.41
C ALA A 16 -33.41 -9.52 7.21
N LEU A 17 -33.94 -8.57 6.42
CA LEU A 17 -33.21 -7.99 5.29
C LEU A 17 -31.95 -7.24 5.73
N LEU A 18 -32.02 -6.46 6.83
CA LEU A 18 -30.86 -5.78 7.39
C LEU A 18 -29.81 -6.77 7.92
N GLY A 19 -30.24 -7.85 8.57
CA GLY A 19 -29.35 -8.91 9.04
C GLY A 19 -28.62 -9.61 7.88
N VAL A 20 -29.34 -9.96 6.82
CA VAL A 20 -28.76 -10.54 5.60
C VAL A 20 -27.79 -9.56 4.93
N TYR A 21 -28.15 -8.28 4.81
CA TYR A 21 -27.27 -7.26 4.25
C TYR A 21 -25.98 -7.10 5.07
N ALA A 22 -26.07 -7.08 6.41
CA ALA A 22 -24.92 -6.96 7.27
C ALA A 22 -23.96 -8.16 7.16
N LEU A 23 -24.51 -9.38 7.01
CA LEU A 23 -23.71 -10.60 6.81
C LEU A 23 -23.06 -10.69 5.44
N LEU A 24 -23.72 -10.15 4.40
CA LEU A 24 -23.22 -10.14 3.03
C LEU A 24 -22.36 -8.91 2.71
N ARG A 25 -22.28 -7.93 3.61
CA ARG A 25 -21.52 -6.71 3.37
C ARG A 25 -20.03 -7.05 3.28
N PRO A 26 -19.34 -6.66 2.19
CA PRO A 26 -17.92 -6.92 2.06
C PRO A 26 -17.15 -6.25 3.20
N ARG A 27 -16.18 -6.98 3.75
CA ARG A 27 -15.28 -6.46 4.77
C ARG A 27 -14.51 -5.27 4.19
N ALA A 28 -14.37 -4.20 4.98
CA ALA A 28 -13.49 -3.11 4.62
C ALA A 28 -12.06 -3.65 4.49
N LYS A 29 -11.41 -3.36 3.34
CA LYS A 29 -10.03 -3.76 3.09
C LYS A 29 -9.13 -3.17 4.17
N SER A 30 -8.19 -3.97 4.66
CA SER A 30 -7.20 -3.47 5.62
C SER A 30 -6.25 -2.47 4.95
N PRO A 31 -5.57 -1.58 5.72
CA PRO A 31 -4.57 -0.68 5.16
C PRO A 31 -3.46 -1.42 4.39
N ASP A 32 -3.03 -2.58 4.88
CA ASP A 32 -2.01 -3.41 4.23
C ASP A 32 -2.51 -4.01 2.91
N GLU A 33 -3.78 -4.41 2.84
CA GLU A 33 -4.41 -4.91 1.60
C GLU A 33 -4.52 -3.80 0.55
N LEU A 34 -4.92 -2.59 0.97
CA LEU A 34 -4.97 -1.43 0.08
C LEU A 34 -3.59 -1.07 -0.45
N GLU A 35 -2.57 -1.09 0.41
CA GLU A 35 -1.20 -0.80 0.01
C GLU A 35 -0.63 -1.88 -0.92
N LYS A 36 -0.95 -3.15 -0.69
CA LYS A 36 -0.60 -4.25 -1.61
C LYS A 36 -1.27 -4.08 -2.98
N GLU A 37 -2.56 -3.73 -3.01
CA GLU A 37 -3.28 -3.48 -4.25
C GLU A 37 -2.69 -2.29 -5.01
N ARG A 38 -2.35 -1.20 -4.30
CA ARG A 38 -1.66 -0.04 -4.88
C ARG A 38 -0.34 -0.45 -5.52
N ARG A 39 0.49 -1.22 -4.81
CA ARG A 39 1.80 -1.70 -5.32
C ARG A 39 1.64 -2.60 -6.53
N SER A 40 0.68 -3.54 -6.51
CA SER A 40 0.40 -4.43 -7.64
C SER A 40 -0.12 -3.66 -8.87
N TRP A 41 -1.00 -2.67 -8.67
CA TRP A 41 -1.45 -1.81 -9.74
C TRP A 41 -0.30 -1.00 -10.35
N LEU A 42 0.51 -0.35 -9.51
CA LEU A 42 1.64 0.45 -9.96
C LEU A 42 2.71 -0.40 -10.63
N GLU A 43 2.93 -1.64 -10.17
CA GLU A 43 3.78 -2.62 -10.81
C GLU A 43 3.34 -2.90 -12.26
N SER A 44 2.04 -3.09 -12.48
CA SER A 44 1.50 -3.43 -13.80
C SER A 44 1.48 -2.25 -14.79
N THR A 45 1.23 -1.03 -14.29
CA THR A 45 0.89 0.13 -15.13
C THR A 45 1.94 1.24 -15.10
N GLY A 46 2.77 1.30 -14.07
CA GLY A 46 3.75 2.37 -13.87
C GLY A 46 4.89 2.38 -14.87
N ARG A 47 5.39 3.58 -15.18
CA ARG A 47 6.61 3.78 -15.98
C ARG A 47 7.85 3.68 -15.10
N ILE A 48 8.97 3.30 -15.71
CA ILE A 48 10.24 3.16 -15.02
C ILE A 48 11.12 4.37 -15.35
N THR A 49 11.73 4.95 -14.33
CA THR A 49 12.79 5.97 -14.45
C THR A 49 13.96 5.59 -13.57
N ASP A 50 15.10 6.24 -13.79
CA ASP A 50 16.26 6.11 -12.91
C ASP A 50 16.08 6.99 -11.68
N GLY A 51 16.56 6.49 -10.55
CA GLY A 51 16.57 7.18 -9.29
C GLY A 51 17.77 6.78 -8.44
N THR A 52 17.79 7.30 -7.23
CA THR A 52 18.87 7.06 -6.28
C THR A 52 18.30 6.87 -4.88
N VAL A 53 18.76 5.85 -4.18
CA VAL A 53 18.48 5.67 -2.76
C VAL A 53 19.24 6.73 -1.99
N ILE A 54 18.52 7.50 -1.18
CA ILE A 54 19.12 8.59 -0.40
C ILE A 54 19.22 8.27 1.08
N ASP A 55 18.43 7.33 1.61
CA ASP A 55 18.51 6.90 3.00
C ASP A 55 17.72 5.60 3.24
N VAL A 56 18.04 4.89 4.31
CA VAL A 56 17.28 3.74 4.81
C VAL A 56 17.13 3.91 6.32
N GLN A 57 15.90 4.12 6.77
CA GLN A 57 15.62 4.35 8.19
C GLN A 57 14.96 3.13 8.81
N GLU A 58 15.58 2.61 9.87
CA GLU A 58 14.95 1.60 10.73
C GLU A 58 14.34 2.29 11.95
N LEU A 59 13.02 2.41 11.98
CA LEU A 59 12.30 2.90 13.15
C LEU A 59 12.16 1.77 14.17
N ALA A 60 12.76 1.95 15.34
CA ALA A 60 12.56 1.07 16.47
C ALA A 60 11.08 1.04 16.84
N ALA A 61 10.51 -0.16 16.98
CA ALA A 61 9.14 -0.31 17.40
C ALA A 61 8.96 0.13 18.86
N ALA A 62 8.23 1.22 19.07
CA ALA A 62 7.72 1.56 20.38
C ALA A 62 6.59 0.56 20.73
N ASN A 63 6.93 -0.47 21.52
CA ASN A 63 6.07 -1.56 21.99
C ASN A 63 5.77 -2.65 20.94
N ASN A 64 6.16 -3.91 21.19
CA ASN A 64 5.74 -5.19 20.56
C ASN A 64 5.44 -5.27 19.05
N HIS A 65 5.69 -4.23 18.27
CA HIS A 65 5.55 -4.18 16.83
C HIS A 65 6.91 -4.51 16.20
N HIS A 66 6.89 -4.92 14.93
CA HIS A 66 8.14 -5.07 14.18
C HIS A 66 8.73 -3.68 13.92
N ALA A 67 10.06 -3.56 13.95
CA ALA A 67 10.72 -2.34 13.52
C ALA A 67 10.22 -2.00 12.11
N ALA A 68 9.86 -0.75 11.84
CA ALA A 68 9.48 -0.30 10.51
C ALA A 68 10.75 0.03 9.72
N VAL A 69 10.92 -0.46 8.48
CA VAL A 69 11.98 0.05 7.59
C VAL A 69 11.34 0.92 6.53
N MET A 70 11.84 2.15 6.46
CA MET A 70 11.50 3.12 5.44
C MET A 70 12.68 3.29 4.48
N LEU A 71 12.46 2.98 3.20
CA LEU A 71 13.40 3.24 2.13
C LEU A 71 13.14 4.63 1.54
N ILE A 72 14.11 5.52 1.61
CA ILE A 72 14.00 6.87 1.09
C ILE A 72 14.80 6.98 -0.21
N TYR A 73 14.16 7.47 -1.25
CA TYR A 73 14.75 7.58 -2.58
C TYR A 73 14.28 8.85 -3.27
N LYS A 74 15.06 9.26 -4.27
CA LYS A 74 14.71 10.36 -5.16
C LYS A 74 14.81 9.96 -6.61
N TYR A 75 14.05 10.63 -7.46
CA TYR A 75 14.06 10.44 -8.90
C TYR A 75 13.58 11.70 -9.60
N ASP A 76 13.95 11.84 -10.86
CA ASP A 76 13.61 13.02 -11.67
C ASP A 76 12.61 12.66 -12.75
N VAL A 77 11.55 13.47 -12.86
CA VAL A 77 10.54 13.37 -13.93
C VAL A 77 10.24 14.77 -14.45
N ALA A 78 10.40 14.98 -15.77
CA ALA A 78 10.11 16.26 -16.42
C ALA A 78 10.80 17.48 -15.78
N GLY A 79 12.03 17.29 -15.28
CA GLY A 79 12.81 18.35 -14.62
C GLY A 79 12.41 18.63 -13.16
N VAL A 80 11.52 17.83 -12.58
CA VAL A 80 11.12 17.90 -11.17
C VAL A 80 11.69 16.71 -10.42
N THR A 81 12.43 16.99 -9.34
CA THR A 81 12.93 15.97 -8.42
C THR A 81 11.86 15.64 -7.40
N TYR A 82 11.49 14.38 -7.33
CA TYR A 82 10.61 13.84 -6.32
C TYR A 82 11.43 13.08 -5.29
N GLU A 83 11.14 13.33 -4.02
CA GLU A 83 11.66 12.58 -2.89
C GLU A 83 10.51 11.83 -2.24
N CYS A 84 10.67 10.53 -2.08
CA CYS A 84 9.62 9.65 -1.60
C CYS A 84 10.18 8.67 -0.58
N SER A 85 9.33 8.30 0.37
CA SER A 85 9.63 7.28 1.37
C SER A 85 8.68 6.10 1.14
N GLN A 86 9.25 4.90 1.07
CA GLN A 86 8.49 3.67 0.90
C GLN A 86 8.69 2.76 2.11
N ASP A 87 7.58 2.36 2.73
CA ASP A 87 7.60 1.32 3.74
C ASP A 87 7.89 -0.03 3.07
N VAL A 88 8.99 -0.65 3.48
CA VAL A 88 9.42 -1.97 2.99
C VAL A 88 9.47 -3.00 4.12
N THR A 89 8.80 -2.75 5.24
CA THR A 89 8.78 -3.62 6.42
C THR A 89 8.36 -5.05 6.09
N TYR A 90 7.29 -5.21 5.30
CA TYR A 90 6.83 -6.53 4.84
C TYR A 90 7.63 -7.11 3.68
N LEU A 91 8.46 -6.29 3.02
CA LEU A 91 9.30 -6.67 1.88
C LEU A 91 10.75 -6.95 2.27
N ARG A 92 11.12 -6.80 3.56
CA ARG A 92 12.50 -7.00 4.04
C ARG A 92 13.11 -8.34 3.66
N HIS A 93 12.32 -9.41 3.55
CA HIS A 93 12.84 -10.73 3.19
C HIS A 93 13.39 -10.79 1.76
N TRP A 94 12.97 -9.85 0.90
CA TRP A 94 13.41 -9.73 -0.49
C TRP A 94 14.56 -8.74 -0.64
N ILE A 95 14.77 -7.85 0.33
CA ILE A 95 15.70 -6.73 0.24
C ILE A 95 16.90 -6.96 1.17
N ASN A 96 18.12 -6.86 0.64
CA ASN A 96 19.30 -6.79 1.48
C ASN A 96 19.57 -5.33 1.91
N LEU A 97 19.18 -4.99 3.14
CA LEU A 97 19.37 -3.63 3.66
C LEU A 97 20.84 -3.20 3.72
N HIS A 98 21.78 -4.15 3.88
CA HIS A 98 23.21 -3.85 3.93
C HIS A 98 23.78 -3.43 2.55
N SER A 99 23.12 -3.81 1.45
CA SER A 99 23.50 -3.36 0.10
C SER A 99 22.88 -2.01 -0.27
N CYS A 100 21.81 -1.59 0.43
CA CYS A 100 21.15 -0.30 0.22
C CYS A 100 22.00 0.84 0.82
N ARG A 101 23.06 1.22 0.10
CA ARG A 101 23.93 2.34 0.49
C ARG A 101 23.36 3.67 -0.02
N LEU A 102 23.66 4.75 0.71
CA LEU A 102 23.44 6.11 0.26
C LEU A 102 24.06 6.31 -1.13
N GLY A 103 23.28 6.80 -2.08
CA GLY A 103 23.73 7.00 -3.46
C GLY A 103 23.59 5.78 -4.36
N LEU A 104 23.01 4.68 -3.90
CA LEU A 104 22.78 3.50 -4.75
C LEU A 104 21.83 3.85 -5.90
N HIS A 105 22.26 3.63 -7.14
CA HIS A 105 21.42 3.75 -8.31
C HIS A 105 20.30 2.70 -8.26
N THR A 106 19.07 3.16 -8.37
CA THR A 106 17.87 2.32 -8.33
C THR A 106 16.97 2.66 -9.50
N SER A 107 16.22 1.69 -9.99
CA SER A 107 15.08 1.97 -10.85
C SER A 107 13.87 2.29 -9.98
N VAL A 108 13.10 3.31 -10.37
CA VAL A 108 11.87 3.73 -9.70
C VAL A 108 10.72 3.52 -10.67
N LYS A 109 9.65 2.88 -10.19
CA LYS A 109 8.41 2.76 -10.94
C LYS A 109 7.41 3.80 -10.42
N TYR A 110 6.84 4.59 -11.31
CA TYR A 110 5.98 5.72 -10.96
C TYR A 110 4.76 5.82 -11.88
N ASP A 111 3.71 6.48 -11.39
CA ASP A 111 2.52 6.77 -12.19
C ASP A 111 2.74 8.05 -13.01
N PRO A 112 2.69 8.01 -14.35
CA PRO A 112 2.87 9.20 -15.18
C PRO A 112 1.81 10.29 -14.96
N GLN A 113 0.62 9.93 -14.48
CA GLN A 113 -0.46 10.88 -14.20
C GLN A 113 -0.31 11.52 -12.81
N ASN A 114 0.34 10.81 -11.89
CA ASN A 114 0.64 11.28 -10.55
C ASN A 114 2.07 10.86 -10.16
N PRO A 115 3.10 11.61 -10.58
CA PRO A 115 4.49 11.19 -10.41
C PRO A 115 4.85 10.84 -8.97
N GLY A 116 4.33 11.58 -7.97
CA GLY A 116 4.57 11.29 -6.55
C GLY A 116 4.14 9.89 -6.11
N ASN A 117 3.20 9.26 -6.81
CA ASN A 117 2.86 7.86 -6.60
C ASN A 117 3.93 6.96 -7.24
N SER A 118 4.88 6.55 -6.42
CA SER A 118 6.06 5.79 -6.84
C SER A 118 6.36 4.62 -5.90
N LEU A 119 7.14 3.66 -6.40
CA LEU A 119 7.73 2.57 -5.62
C LEU A 119 9.07 2.15 -6.21
N VAL A 120 9.92 1.60 -5.34
CA VAL A 120 11.19 0.97 -5.70
C VAL A 120 11.11 -0.55 -5.56
N VAL A 121 10.26 -1.06 -4.67
CA VAL A 121 10.10 -2.50 -4.45
C VAL A 121 8.62 -2.88 -4.39
N SER A 122 8.25 -3.99 -5.02
CA SER A 122 6.96 -4.67 -4.87
C SER A 122 7.20 -6.17 -4.68
N GLU A 123 6.11 -6.92 -4.50
CA GLU A 123 6.13 -8.38 -4.36
C GLU A 123 6.82 -9.09 -5.53
N ASN A 124 6.65 -8.59 -6.76
CA ASN A 124 7.19 -9.23 -7.97
C ASN A 124 8.18 -8.37 -8.74
N TRP A 125 8.53 -7.18 -8.24
CA TRP A 125 9.45 -6.26 -8.91
C TRP A 125 10.42 -5.62 -7.94
N MET A 126 11.69 -5.53 -8.34
CA MET A 126 12.76 -4.94 -7.55
C MET A 126 13.58 -3.98 -8.40
N GLY A 127 13.56 -2.70 -8.03
CA GLY A 127 14.35 -1.66 -8.66
C GLY A 127 15.75 -1.50 -8.08
N LEU A 128 16.02 -2.07 -6.90
CA LEU A 128 17.31 -2.04 -6.23
C LEU A 128 18.32 -2.92 -6.97
N ARG A 129 19.50 -2.37 -7.26
CA ARG A 129 20.62 -3.14 -7.82
C ARG A 129 21.46 -3.70 -6.66
N GLN A 130 21.63 -5.02 -6.62
CA GLN A 130 22.46 -5.72 -5.63
C GLN A 130 23.93 -5.77 -6.07
#